data_AF-A0A3L9DTU3-F1
#
_entry.id   AF-A0A3L9DTU3-F1
#
_cell.length_a   1.000
_cell.length_b   1.000
_cell.length_c   1.000
_cell.angle_alpha   90.00
_cell.angle_beta   90.00
_cell.angle_gamma   90.00
#
_symmetry.space_group_name_H-M   'P 1'
#
loop_
_entity.id
_entity.type
_entity.pdbx_description
1 polymer ?
#
loop_
_entity_poly.entity_id
_entity_poly.type
_entity_poly.pdbx_seq_one_letter_code
_entity_poly.pdbx_strand_id
1 'polypeptide(L)' 'MTKFIEFGIGNRWLVRTEFEHEDGTEYEKKGIVGPIKPKSIYLRLWLGDTVLILDTKEGYQRQKKHKKAFKLIFGICSEE' A
#
# COMPACT_ATOMS: atom_id res chain seq x y z
N MET A 1 -13.38 -4.28 7.42
CA MET A 1 -11.93 -4.08 7.61
C MET A 1 -11.22 -4.17 6.27
N THR A 2 -10.30 -3.25 5.98
CA THR A 2 -9.55 -3.23 4.73
C THR A 2 -8.15 -3.78 4.97
N LYS A 3 -7.68 -4.61 4.06
CA LYS A 3 -6.36 -5.24 4.13
C LYS A 3 -5.53 -4.85 2.92
N PHE A 4 -4.31 -4.40 3.14
CA PHE A 4 -3.38 -4.04 2.09
C PHE A 4 -2.16 -4.96 2.14
N ILE A 5 -2.04 -5.83 1.14
CA ILE A 5 -0.87 -6.71 1.00
C ILE A 5 0.10 -6.03 0.06
N GLU A 6 1.25 -5.62 0.57
CA GLU A 6 2.24 -4.84 -0.16
C GLU A 6 3.55 -5.59 -0.34
N PHE A 7 4.09 -5.52 -1.54
CA PHE A 7 5.42 -5.96 -1.90
C PHE A 7 6.21 -4.80 -2.50
N GLY A 8 7.40 -4.51 -1.97
CA GLY A 8 8.18 -3.40 -2.51
C GLY A 8 9.45 -3.06 -1.77
N ILE A 9 10.20 -2.15 -2.38
CA ILE A 9 11.41 -1.56 -1.83
C ILE A 9 11.10 -0.21 -1.16
N GLY A 10 11.78 0.07 -0.04
CA GLY A 10 11.59 1.30 0.73
C GLY A 10 10.54 1.20 1.86
N ASN A 11 9.92 0.04 2.03
CA ASN A 11 9.17 -0.31 3.24
C ASN A 11 10.08 -1.02 4.27
N ARG A 12 9.58 -1.19 5.51
CA ARG A 12 10.32 -1.89 6.58
C ARG A 12 10.66 -3.33 6.22
N TRP A 13 9.80 -3.99 5.44
CA TRP A 13 9.98 -5.33 4.92
C TRP A 13 9.63 -5.37 3.44
N LEU A 14 10.23 -6.33 2.71
CA LEU A 14 9.94 -6.56 1.29
C LEU A 14 8.48 -6.93 1.06
N VAL A 15 7.87 -7.69 1.97
CA VAL A 15 6.46 -8.06 1.96
C VAL A 15 5.85 -7.69 3.31
N ARG A 16 4.73 -6.97 3.30
CA ARG A 16 3.95 -6.64 4.50
C ARG A 16 2.46 -6.72 4.23
N THR A 17 1.68 -6.96 5.29
CA THR A 17 0.23 -6.83 5.28
C THR A 17 -0.13 -5.74 6.28
N GLU A 18 -0.82 -4.71 5.82
CA GLU A 18 -1.36 -3.62 6.61
C GLU A 18 -2.87 -3.81 6.73
N PHE A 19 -3.38 -3.50 7.91
CA PHE A 19 -4.75 -3.78 8.33
C PHE A 19 -5.35 -2.48 8.83
N GLU A 20 -6.40 -2.01 8.15
CA GLU A 20 -7.11 -0.76 8.45
C GLU A 20 -8.52 -1.09 8.93
N HIS A 21 -8.81 -0.72 10.18
CA HIS A 21 -10.15 -0.85 10.75
C HIS A 21 -11.03 0.37 10.44
N GLU A 22 -12.35 0.21 10.60
CA GLU A 22 -13.34 1.28 10.36
C GLU A 22 -13.20 2.45 11.35
N ASP A 23 -12.65 2.20 12.54
CA ASP A 23 -12.30 3.22 13.53
C ASP A 23 -10.98 3.96 13.21
N GLY A 24 -10.34 3.65 12.07
CA GLY A 24 -9.11 4.28 11.61
C GLY A 24 -7.84 3.76 12.29
N THR A 25 -7.92 2.70 13.09
CA THR A 25 -6.74 2.05 13.65
C THR A 25 -6.04 1.20 12.58
N GLU A 26 -4.72 1.38 12.49
CA GLU A 26 -3.86 0.70 11.52
C GLU A 26 -2.84 -0.19 12.25
N TYR A 27 -2.61 -1.40 11.77
CA TYR A 27 -1.48 -2.21 12.20
C TYR A 27 -0.82 -2.98 11.06
N GLU A 28 0.50 -3.20 11.19
CA GLU A 28 1.31 -3.86 10.17
C GLU A 28 1.81 -5.22 10.64
N LYS A 29 1.77 -6.21 9.76
CA LYS A 29 2.40 -7.53 9.94
C LYS A 29 3.39 -7.81 8.81
N LYS A 30 4.49 -8.48 9.13
CA LYS A 30 5.47 -8.95 8.15
C LYS A 30 4.89 -10.12 7.35
N GLY A 31 5.06 -10.11 6.03
CA GLY A 31 4.58 -11.17 5.14
C GLY A 31 3.11 -11.01 4.73
N ILE A 32 2.56 -12.05 4.10
CA ILE A 32 1.16 -12.14 3.65
C ILE A 32 0.34 -12.83 4.75
N VAL A 33 -0.75 -12.19 5.20
CA VAL A 33 -1.57 -12.70 6.31
C VAL A 33 -3.03 -12.90 5.90
N GLY A 34 -3.55 -14.10 6.19
CA GLY A 34 -4.96 -14.46 6.01
C GLY A 34 -5.38 -14.72 4.55
N PRO A 35 -6.67 -15.00 4.32
CA PRO A 35 -7.20 -15.25 2.97
C PRO A 35 -7.19 -13.96 2.13
N ILE A 36 -6.87 -14.06 0.85
CA ILE A 36 -6.80 -12.90 -0.05
C ILE A 36 -8.10 -12.82 -0.85
N LYS A 37 -8.89 -11.76 -0.62
CA LYS A 37 -10.10 -11.41 -1.37
C LYS A 37 -9.85 -10.08 -2.10
N PRO A 38 -9.15 -10.09 -3.25
CA PRO A 38 -8.66 -8.88 -3.89
C PRO A 38 -9.82 -8.02 -4.43
N LYS A 39 -9.82 -6.74 -4.05
CA LYS A 39 -10.72 -5.69 -4.53
C LYS A 39 -10.10 -4.83 -5.62
N SER A 40 -8.86 -4.39 -5.39
CA SER A 40 -8.09 -3.59 -6.34
C SER A 40 -6.61 -3.90 -6.17
N ILE A 41 -5.83 -3.57 -7.20
CA ILE A 41 -4.38 -3.59 -7.15
C ILE A 41 -3.89 -2.18 -7.39
N TYR A 42 -2.79 -1.82 -6.74
CA TYR A 42 -2.16 -0.53 -6.92
C TYR A 42 -0.64 -0.63 -7.06
N LEU A 43 -0.09 0.33 -7.80
CA LEU A 43 1.34 0.59 -7.88
C LEU A 43 1.61 1.96 -7.30
N ARG A 44 2.45 2.03 -6.28
CA ARG A 44 2.89 3.26 -5.63
C ARG A 44 4.37 3.48 -5.87
N LEU A 45 4.72 4.60 -6.48
CA LEU A 45 6.08 5.02 -6.74
C LEU A 45 6.36 6.35 -6.03
N TRP A 46 7.25 6.31 -5.06
CA TRP A 46 7.78 7.48 -4.38
C TRP A 46 9.10 7.89 -5.05
N LEU A 47 9.12 9.07 -5.66
CA LEU A 47 10.25 9.69 -6.34
C LEU A 47 10.56 11.04 -5.67
N GLY A 48 11.47 11.04 -4.69
CA GLY A 48 11.81 12.26 -3.97
C GLY A 48 10.63 12.74 -3.13
N ASP A 49 10.13 13.95 -3.38
CA ASP A 49 8.92 14.48 -2.74
C ASP A 49 7.62 14.08 -3.47
N THR A 50 7.70 13.49 -4.65
CA THR A 50 6.51 13.13 -5.44
C THR A 50 6.13 11.67 -5.20
N VAL A 51 4.85 11.43 -4.90
CA VAL A 51 4.25 10.09 -4.79
C VAL A 51 3.24 9.91 -5.91
N LEU A 52 3.46 8.90 -6.73
CA LEU A 52 2.55 8.46 -7.78
C LEU A 52 1.84 7.20 -7.29
N ILE A 53 0.53 7.15 -7.45
CA ILE A 53 -0.28 5.97 -7.12
C ILE A 53 -1.12 5.68 -8.37
N LEU A 54 -1.05 4.45 -8.84
CA LEU A 54 -1.89 3.93 -9.91
C LEU A 54 -2.69 2.79 -9.31
N ASP A 55 -3.98 2.99 -9.05
CA ASP A 55 -4.88 1.97 -8.54
C ASP A 55 -5.90 1.58 -9.62
N THR A 56 -6.25 0.30 -9.71
CA THR A 56 -7.19 -0.17 -10.74
C THR A 56 -8.63 0.31 -10.55
N LYS A 57 -8.99 0.74 -9.34
CA LYS A 57 -10.31 1.24 -8.97
C LYS A 57 -10.36 2.77 -8.93
N GLU A 58 -9.37 3.41 -8.30
CA GLU A 58 -9.31 4.88 -8.18
C GLU A 58 -8.60 5.57 -9.35
N GLY A 59 -7.85 4.83 -10.15
CA GLY A 59 -7.06 5.36 -11.27
C GLY A 59 -5.74 5.98 -10.84
N TYR A 60 -5.30 7.00 -11.57
CA TYR A 60 -4.01 7.66 -11.34
C TYR A 60 -4.15 8.83 -10.37
N GLN A 61 -3.29 8.84 -9.36
CA GLN A 61 -3.18 9.91 -8.37
C GLN A 61 -1.71 10.36 -8.27
N ARG A 62 -1.53 11.68 -8.10
CA ARG A 62 -0.22 12.30 -7.87
C ARG A 62 -0.29 13.18 -6.64
N GLN A 63 0.63 12.96 -5.70
CA GLN A 63 0.72 13.72 -4.46
C GLN A 63 2.15 14.24 -4.26
N LYS A 64 2.28 15.36 -3.54
CA LYS A 64 3.57 15.83 -3.02
C LYS A 64 3.62 15.62 -1.52
N LYS A 65 4.76 15.15 -1.02
CA LYS A 65 5.05 14.93 0.41
C LYS A 65 6.30 15.71 0.77
N HIS A 66 6.30 16.31 1.95
CA HIS A 66 7.45 17.10 2.43
C HIS A 66 8.73 16.25 2.57
N LYS A 67 8.57 14.97 2.94
CA LYS A 67 9.68 14.03 3.10
C LYS A 67 10.10 13.47 1.74
N LYS A 68 11.41 13.54 1.48
CA LYS A 68 12.01 12.88 0.32
C LYS A 68 12.28 11.40 0.62
N ALA A 69 11.81 10.51 -0.24
CA ALA A 69 12.10 9.08 -0.18
C ALA A 69 12.10 8.48 -1.59
N PHE A 70 12.68 7.29 -1.72
CA PHE A 70 12.50 6.45 -2.89
C PHE A 70 11.84 5.15 -2.46
N LYS A 71 10.68 4.84 -3.05
CA LYS A 71 9.92 3.62 -2.79
C LYS A 71 9.25 3.14 -4.07
N LEU A 72 9.23 1.84 -4.29
CA LEU A 72 8.42 1.22 -5.34
C LEU A 72 7.66 0.08 -4.69
N ILE A 73 6.34 0.22 -4.62
CA ILE A 73 5.45 -0.66 -3.88
C ILE A 73 4.34 -1.12 -4.81
N PHE A 74 4.18 -2.42 -4.95
CA PHE A 74 3.02 -3.05 -5.55
C PHE A 74 2.13 -3.57 -4.44
N GLY A 75 0.85 -3.20 -4.43
CA GLY A 75 -0.07 -3.55 -3.37
C GLY A 75 -1.38 -4.13 -3.90
N ILE A 76 -2.00 -4.96 -3.08
CA ILE A 76 -3.32 -5.53 -3.30
C ILE A 76 -4.20 -5.06 -2.15
N CYS A 77 -5.24 -4.30 -2.49
CA CYS A 77 -6.34 -4.04 -1.56
C CYS A 77 -7.25 -5.26 -1.54
N SER A 78 -7.47 -5.81 -0.35
CA SER A 78 -8.27 -6.99 -0.07
C SER A 78 -9.27 -6.68 1.02
N GLU A 79 -10.44 -7.30 0.95
CA GLU A 79 -11.34 -7.35 2.11
C GLU A 79 -10.99 -8.51 3.03
N GLU A 80 -11.39 -8.36 4.29
CA GLU A 80 -11.49 -9.46 5.25
C GLU A 80 -12.96 -9.81 5.51
#